data_AF-A0A317JYK4-F1
#
_entry.id   AF-A0A317JYK4-F1
#
_cell.length_a   1.000
_cell.length_b   1.000
_cell.length_c   1.000
_cell.angle_alpha   90.00
_cell.angle_beta   90.00
_cell.angle_gamma   90.00
#
_symmetry.space_group_name_H-M   'P 1'
#
loop_
_entity.id
_entity.type
_entity.pdbx_description
1 polymer ?
#
loop_
_entity_poly.entity_id
_entity_poly.type
_entity_poly.pdbx_seq_one_letter_code
_entity_poly.pdbx_strand_id
1 'polypeptide(L)'
;AAVERAAGLRNAADGLLERRAELRGRLAAYRAKAARLGFAEHTELSRRHRAVEDLLYSSPCDLPAATRALSAYQRYLNDLSERGTT
;
A
#
# COMPACT_ATOMS: atom_id res chain seq x y z
N ALA A 1 7.97 9.09 -34.84
CA ALA A 1 7.06 7.92 -34.74
C ALA A 1 7.56 6.80 -33.81
N ALA A 2 8.56 5.97 -34.19
CA ALA A 2 8.96 4.81 -33.35
C ALA A 2 9.63 5.21 -32.03
N VAL A 3 10.52 6.21 -32.06
CA VAL A 3 11.21 6.75 -30.88
C VAL A 3 10.22 7.38 -29.89
N GLU A 4 9.25 8.16 -30.38
CA GLU A 4 8.20 8.79 -29.56
C GLU A 4 7.31 7.75 -28.88
N ARG A 5 6.89 6.69 -29.60
CA ARG A 5 6.13 5.59 -28.99
C ARG A 5 6.93 4.88 -27.90
N ALA A 6 8.22 4.63 -28.13
CA ALA A 6 9.07 4.03 -27.12
C ALA A 6 9.24 4.95 -25.89
N ALA A 7 9.31 6.27 -26.08
CA ALA A 7 9.33 7.24 -24.98
C ALA A 7 8.02 7.24 -24.19
N GLY A 8 6.87 7.20 -24.86
CA GLY A 8 5.56 7.12 -24.20
C GLY A 8 5.42 5.85 -23.35
N LEU A 9 5.86 4.69 -23.85
CA LEU A 9 5.83 3.44 -23.09
C LEU A 9 6.76 3.46 -21.87
N ARG A 10 7.96 4.06 -22.00
CA ARG A 10 8.87 4.23 -20.86
C ARG A 10 8.25 5.10 -19.77
N ASN A 11 7.72 6.26 -20.14
CA ASN A 11 7.07 7.16 -19.19
C ASN A 11 5.88 6.49 -18.47
N ALA A 12 5.09 5.69 -19.20
CA ALA A 12 3.99 4.93 -18.60
C ALA A 12 4.50 3.87 -17.62
N ALA A 13 5.56 3.14 -17.96
CA ALA A 13 6.19 2.16 -17.08
C ALA A 13 6.78 2.82 -15.82
N ASP A 14 7.49 3.93 -15.98
CA ASP A 14 8.05 4.72 -14.88
C ASP A 14 6.95 5.19 -13.92
N GLY A 15 5.84 5.72 -14.45
CA GLY A 15 4.69 6.13 -13.63
C GLY A 15 4.06 4.97 -12.83
N LEU A 16 4.02 3.75 -13.40
CA LEU A 16 3.55 2.56 -12.67
C LEU A 16 4.52 2.15 -11.55
N LEU A 17 5.83 2.26 -11.77
CA LEU A 17 6.85 1.97 -10.78
C LEU A 17 6.85 3.00 -9.64
N GLU A 18 6.73 4.29 -9.97
CA GLU A 18 6.57 5.38 -9.00
C GLU A 18 5.33 5.16 -8.14
N ARG A 19 4.19 4.82 -8.76
CA ARG A 19 2.96 4.52 -8.03
C ARG A 19 3.12 3.35 -7.06
N ARG A 20 3.82 2.29 -7.48
CA ARG A 20 4.14 1.16 -6.60
C ARG A 20 5.02 1.58 -5.43
N ALA A 21 6.02 2.42 -5.66
CA ALA A 21 6.90 2.95 -4.61
C ALA A 21 6.13 3.81 -3.60
N GLU A 22 5.22 4.68 -4.08
CA GLU A 22 4.35 5.48 -3.23
C GLU A 22 3.49 4.60 -2.30
N LEU A 23 2.85 3.55 -2.84
CA LEU A 23 2.02 2.64 -2.04
C LEU A 23 2.83 1.92 -0.95
N ARG A 24 4.07 1.53 -1.25
CA ARG A 24 4.98 0.93 -0.26
C ARG A 24 5.34 1.92 0.86
N GLY A 25 5.67 3.16 0.50
CA GLY A 25 5.94 4.22 1.47
C GLY A 25 4.75 4.49 2.40
N ARG A 26 3.54 4.53 1.83
CA ARG A 26 2.30 4.68 2.61
C ARG A 26 2.04 3.51 3.54
N LEU A 27 2.24 2.27 3.09
CA LEU A 27 2.12 1.09 3.94
C LEU A 27 3.10 1.15 5.12
N ALA A 28 4.36 1.50 4.87
CA ALA A 28 5.36 1.66 5.93
C ALA A 28 4.97 2.74 6.95
N ALA A 29 4.46 3.88 6.48
CA ALA A 29 3.98 4.96 7.35
C ALA A 29 2.80 4.52 8.22
N TYR A 30 1.84 3.80 7.67
CA TYR A 30 0.71 3.28 8.46
C TYR A 30 1.14 2.18 9.43
N ARG A 31 2.10 1.32 9.08
CA ARG A 31 2.68 0.34 10.00
C ARG A 31 3.37 1.03 11.18
N ALA A 32 4.12 2.10 10.94
CA ALA A 32 4.71 2.91 12.00
C ALA A 32 3.64 3.57 12.88
N LYS A 33 2.56 4.10 12.29
CA LYS A 33 1.40 4.61 13.04
C LYS A 33 0.79 3.52 13.93
N ALA A 34 0.56 2.32 13.40
CA ALA A 34 0.00 1.20 14.15
C ALA A 34 0.87 0.81 15.37
N ALA A 35 2.20 0.73 15.17
CA ALA A 35 3.13 0.45 16.26
C ALA A 35 3.08 1.51 17.37
N ARG A 36 3.07 2.80 17.00
CA ARG A 36 2.95 3.92 17.95
C ARG A 36 1.66 3.89 18.76
N LEU A 37 0.58 3.34 18.19
CA LEU A 37 -0.73 3.21 18.85
C LEU A 37 -0.90 1.89 19.61
N GLY A 38 0.14 1.04 19.70
CA GLY A 38 0.08 -0.24 20.41
C GLY A 38 -0.61 -1.37 19.63
N PHE A 39 -0.89 -1.19 18.33
CA PHE A 39 -1.57 -2.19 17.50
C PHE A 39 -0.62 -3.08 16.69
N ALA A 40 0.68 -3.12 17.03
CA ALA A 40 1.67 -3.92 16.29
C ALA A 40 1.32 -5.42 16.22
N GLU A 41 0.83 -5.98 17.33
CA GLU A 41 0.46 -7.39 17.46
C GLU A 41 -1.03 -7.65 17.15
N HIS A 42 -1.77 -6.63 16.70
CA HIS A 42 -3.19 -6.79 16.42
C HIS A 42 -3.41 -7.70 15.21
N THR A 43 -3.79 -8.95 15.48
CA THR A 43 -3.85 -10.05 14.49
C THR A 43 -4.51 -9.65 13.17
N GLU A 44 -5.69 -9.04 13.23
CA GLU A 44 -6.49 -8.72 12.03
C GLU A 44 -5.95 -7.51 11.25
N LEU A 45 -5.16 -6.66 11.91
CA LEU A 45 -4.42 -5.58 11.26
C LEU A 45 -3.17 -6.15 10.58
N SER A 46 -2.47 -7.07 11.22
CA SER A 46 -1.31 -7.76 10.65
C SER A 46 -1.68 -8.63 9.44
N ARG A 47 -2.86 -9.27 9.43
CA ARG A 47 -3.38 -9.98 8.25
C ARG A 47 -3.60 -9.03 7.06
N ARG A 48 -4.23 -7.87 7.29
CA ARG A 48 -4.41 -6.85 6.24
C ARG A 48 -3.07 -6.32 5.76
N HIS A 49 -2.11 -6.09 6.65
CA HIS A 49 -0.77 -5.65 6.28
C HIS A 49 -0.12 -6.63 5.30
N ARG A 50 -0.11 -7.92 5.65
CA ARG A 50 0.43 -8.99 4.78
C ARG A 50 -0.26 -9.02 3.42
N ALA A 51 -1.59 -8.90 3.38
CA ALA A 51 -2.32 -8.87 2.10
C ALA A 51 -1.90 -7.69 1.20
N VAL A 52 -1.57 -6.52 1.78
CA VAL A 52 -1.03 -5.40 1.01
C VAL A 52 0.41 -5.69 0.54
N GLU A 53 1.25 -6.26 1.40
CA GLU A 53 2.61 -6.66 1.03
C GLU A 53 2.61 -7.68 -0.11
N ASP A 54 1.80 -8.73 -0.01
CA ASP A 54 1.69 -9.77 -1.04
C ASP A 54 1.39 -9.17 -2.42
N LEU A 55 0.47 -8.20 -2.47
CA LEU A 55 0.14 -7.48 -3.70
C LEU A 55 1.25 -6.53 -4.17
N LEU A 56 1.93 -5.83 -3.26
CA LEU A 56 2.97 -4.86 -3.60
C LEU A 56 4.32 -5.50 -3.93
N TYR A 57 4.58 -6.74 -3.51
CA TYR A 57 5.82 -7.45 -3.75
C TYR A 57 5.68 -8.59 -4.77
N SER A 58 4.47 -8.89 -5.25
CA SER A 58 4.25 -9.77 -6.40
C SER A 58 4.78 -9.18 -7.71
N SER A 59 4.96 -10.07 -8.70
CA SER A 59 5.26 -9.75 -10.08
C SER A 59 4.40 -10.64 -10.99
N PRO A 60 3.54 -10.07 -11.85
CA PRO A 60 3.20 -8.63 -11.95
C PRO A 60 2.44 -8.12 -10.71
N CYS A 61 2.63 -6.84 -10.37
CA CYS A 61 1.89 -6.19 -9.28
C CYS A 61 0.53 -5.68 -9.76
N ASP A 62 -0.56 -6.12 -9.11
CA ASP A 62 -1.90 -5.57 -9.33
C ASP A 62 -2.06 -4.27 -8.52
N LEU A 63 -1.73 -3.13 -9.13
CA LEU A 63 -1.81 -1.80 -8.53
C LEU A 63 -3.24 -1.40 -8.09
N PRO A 64 -4.31 -1.67 -8.88
CA PRO A 64 -5.68 -1.46 -8.42
C PRO A 64 -6.02 -2.25 -7.16
N ALA A 65 -5.68 -3.54 -7.09
CA ALA A 65 -5.92 -4.36 -5.92
C ALA A 65 -5.10 -3.87 -4.71
N ALA A 66 -3.81 -3.55 -4.90
CA ALA A 66 -2.96 -3.01 -3.85
C ALA A 66 -3.51 -1.69 -3.27
N THR A 67 -4.03 -0.82 -4.14
CA THR A 67 -4.66 0.46 -3.72
C THR A 67 -5.89 0.21 -2.85
N ARG A 68 -6.77 -0.73 -3.24
CA ARG A 68 -7.96 -1.09 -2.44
C ARG A 68 -7.57 -1.73 -1.10
N ALA A 69 -6.62 -2.65 -1.11
CA ALA A 69 -6.12 -3.32 0.09
C ALA A 69 -5.51 -2.32 1.08
N LEU A 70 -4.67 -1.39 0.58
CA LEU A 70 -4.07 -0.34 1.41
C LEU A 70 -5.13 0.60 2.00
N SER A 71 -6.15 0.95 1.21
CA SER A 71 -7.28 1.76 1.68
C SER A 71 -8.06 1.05 2.79
N ALA A 72 -8.28 -0.26 2.65
CA ALA A 72 -8.94 -1.07 3.68
C ALA A 72 -8.08 -1.19 4.95
N TYR A 73 -6.76 -1.35 4.82
CA TYR A 73 -5.82 -1.33 5.95
C TYR A 73 -5.86 0.00 6.71
N GLN A 74 -5.81 1.13 5.98
CA GLN A 74 -5.87 2.47 6.57
C GLN A 74 -7.17 2.71 7.33
N ARG A 75 -8.33 2.37 6.74
CA ARG A 75 -9.63 2.52 7.39
C ARG A 75 -9.70 1.70 8.67
N TYR A 76 -9.29 0.44 8.61
CA TYR A 76 -9.30 -0.43 9.79
C TYR A 76 -8.39 0.08 10.92
N LEU A 77 -7.20 0.60 10.58
CA LEU A 77 -6.32 1.24 11.57
C LEU A 77 -6.97 2.48 12.21
N ASN A 78 -7.69 3.28 11.43
CA ASN A 78 -8.39 4.45 11.96
C ASN A 78 -9.52 4.03 12.91
N ASP A 79 -10.36 3.07 12.51
CA ASP A 79 -11.44 2.53 13.35
C ASP A 79 -10.91 1.97 14.68
N LEU A 80 -9.78 1.25 14.66
CA LEU A 80 -9.12 0.76 15.87
C LEU A 80 -8.64 1.92 16.77
N SER A 81 -8.05 2.96 16.18
CA SER A 81 -7.55 4.11 16.93
C SER A 81 -8.67 4.91 17.60
N GLU A 82 -9.83 5.02 16.96
CA GLU A 82 -10.99 5.71 17.52
C GLU A 82 -11.58 4.93 18.70
N ARG A 83 -11.69 3.61 18.58
CA ARG A 83 -12.19 2.72 19.65
C ARG A 83 -11.27 2.65 20.86
N GLY A 84 -9.95 2.69 20.66
CA GLY A 84 -8.97 2.63 21.75
C GLY A 84 -8.75 3.96 22.49
N THR A 85 -9.34 5.05 22.00
CA THR A 85 -9.27 6.38 22.65
C THR A 85 -10.49 6.64 23.57
N THR A 86 -11.50 5.76 23.54
CA THR A 86 -12.69 5.83 24.40
C THR A 86 -12.51 4.94 25.63
#